data_AF-A0A3R7XQE1-F1
#
_entry.id   AF-A0A3R7XQE1-F1
#
_cell.length_a   1.000
_cell.length_b   1.000
_cell.length_c   1.000
_cell.angle_alpha   90.00
_cell.angle_beta   90.00
_cell.angle_gamma   90.00
#
_symmetry.space_group_name_H-M   'P 1'
#
loop_
_entity.id
_entity.type
_entity.pdbx_description
1 polymer ?
#
loop_
_entity_poly.entity_id
_entity_poly.type
_entity_poly.pdbx_seq_one_letter_code
_entity_poly.pdbx_strand_id
1 'polypeptide(L)'
;MYGPEKLRLTETGWASQGGYNFAANEASESNMQQYLNDYVVWIKLNGVMGYWFLAFDSEDAPVNAGYESYFGLFHYRGEPKMIIPPL
;
A
#
# COMPACT_ATOMS: atom_id res chain seq x y z
N MET A 1 28.66 7.70 -9.77
CA MET A 1 27.30 8.08 -10.19
C MET A 1 26.37 6.88 -10.02
N TYR A 2 25.15 7.06 -9.55
CA TYR A 2 24.18 5.97 -9.35
C TYR A 2 23.27 5.91 -10.58
N GLY A 3 23.28 4.79 -11.32
CA GLY A 3 22.42 4.60 -12.48
C GLY A 3 21.03 4.07 -12.10
N PRO A 4 20.10 3.98 -13.06
CA PRO A 4 18.72 3.52 -12.82
C PRO A 4 18.64 2.13 -12.19
N GLU A 5 19.63 1.26 -12.40
CA GLU A 5 19.74 -0.07 -11.79
C GLU A 5 19.86 -0.03 -10.24
N LYS A 6 20.25 1.12 -9.69
CA LYS A 6 20.38 1.35 -8.25
C LYS A 6 19.15 2.00 -7.64
N LEU A 7 18.17 2.41 -8.44
CA LEU A 7 16.93 2.98 -7.95
C LEU A 7 16.13 1.90 -7.20
N ARG A 8 15.53 2.30 -6.08
CA ARG A 8 14.66 1.46 -5.25
C ARG A 8 13.39 2.24 -5.00
N LEU A 9 12.24 1.60 -5.16
CA LEU A 9 10.97 2.16 -4.72
C LEU A 9 10.87 1.92 -3.21
N THR A 10 11.25 2.91 -2.41
CA THR A 10 11.39 2.73 -0.97
C THR A 10 10.04 2.60 -0.27
N GLU A 11 9.00 3.26 -0.78
CA GLU A 11 7.65 3.22 -0.22
C GLU A 11 6.61 3.43 -1.33
N THR A 12 5.54 2.63 -1.29
CA THR A 12 4.33 2.81 -2.11
C THR A 12 3.16 2.10 -1.43
N GLY A 13 1.94 2.61 -1.58
CA GLY A 13 0.76 1.97 -1.01
C GLY A 13 -0.52 2.69 -1.37
N TRP A 14 -1.63 2.13 -0.91
CA TRP A 14 -2.96 2.70 -1.07
C TRP A 14 -3.76 2.48 0.22
N ALA A 15 -4.41 3.51 0.75
CA ALA A 15 -5.17 3.39 1.98
C ALA A 15 -6.47 2.61 1.75
N SER A 16 -6.80 1.68 2.65
CA SER A 16 -8.04 0.91 2.57
C SER A 16 -9.28 1.68 3.03
N GLN A 17 -9.11 2.78 3.77
CA GLN A 17 -10.18 3.64 4.28
C GLN A 17 -9.65 4.99 4.78
N GLY A 18 -10.52 5.79 5.38
CA GLY A 18 -10.20 7.09 5.98
C GLY A 18 -10.25 8.26 5.02
N GLY A 19 -10.09 9.48 5.55
CA GLY A 19 -9.95 10.72 4.78
C GLY A 19 -11.15 11.18 3.93
N TYR A 20 -10.96 12.27 3.19
CA TYR A 20 -11.88 12.78 2.17
C TYR A 20 -11.26 12.54 0.80
N ASN A 21 -11.93 11.76 -0.07
CA ASN A 21 -11.42 11.36 -1.39
C ASN A 21 -10.68 12.52 -2.09
N PHE A 22 -9.39 12.31 -2.36
CA PHE A 22 -8.59 13.29 -3.09
C PHE A 22 -8.81 13.11 -4.59
N ALA A 23 -9.69 13.93 -5.16
CA ALA A 23 -10.16 13.79 -6.54
C ALA A 23 -10.73 12.38 -6.79
N ALA A 24 -10.18 11.63 -7.74
CA ALA A 24 -10.60 10.27 -8.06
C ALA A 24 -9.86 9.17 -7.25
N ASN A 25 -9.00 9.56 -6.29
CA ASN A 25 -8.29 8.60 -5.44
C ASN A 25 -9.18 8.24 -4.25
N GLU A 26 -9.96 7.18 -4.43
CA GLU A 26 -10.87 6.66 -3.41
C GLU A 26 -10.17 5.61 -2.55
N ALA A 27 -10.16 5.83 -1.24
CA ALA A 27 -9.68 4.85 -0.28
C ALA A 27 -10.77 3.79 -0.06
N SER A 28 -10.45 2.56 -0.45
CA SER A 28 -11.31 1.39 -0.26
C SER A 28 -10.44 0.14 -0.27
N GLU A 29 -10.88 -0.93 0.40
CA GLU A 29 -10.19 -2.21 0.37
C GLU A 29 -10.07 -2.75 -1.06
N SER A 30 -11.08 -2.56 -1.91
CA SER A 30 -11.03 -3.01 -3.31
C SER A 30 -9.97 -2.27 -4.12
N ASN A 31 -9.84 -0.96 -3.92
CA ASN A 31 -8.82 -0.16 -4.62
C ASN A 31 -7.42 -0.47 -4.10
N MET A 32 -7.27 -0.69 -2.79
CA MET A 32 -6.00 -1.12 -2.21
C MET A 32 -5.58 -2.50 -2.74
N GLN A 33 -6.49 -3.47 -2.82
CA GLN A 33 -6.20 -4.79 -3.36
C GLN A 33 -5.81 -4.71 -4.85
N GLN A 34 -6.52 -3.89 -5.63
CA GLN A 34 -6.19 -3.67 -7.05
C GLN A 34 -4.79 -3.04 -7.19
N TYR A 35 -4.51 -1.98 -6.42
CA TYR A 35 -3.21 -1.33 -6.44
C TYR A 35 -2.07 -2.28 -6.03
N LEU A 36 -2.28 -3.12 -5.01
CA LEU A 36 -1.34 -4.15 -4.59
C LEU A 36 -1.06 -5.17 -5.71
N ASN A 37 -2.11 -5.64 -6.39
CA ASN A 37 -1.98 -6.55 -7.52
C ASN A 37 -1.15 -5.92 -8.66
N ASP A 38 -1.49 -4.69 -9.04
CA ASP A 38 -0.84 -3.97 -10.14
C ASP A 38 0.61 -3.63 -9.80
N TYR A 39 0.87 -3.24 -8.55
CA TYR A 39 2.22 -3.01 -8.03
C TYR A 39 3.08 -4.27 -8.17
N VAL A 40 2.60 -5.43 -7.73
CA VAL A 40 3.34 -6.70 -7.83
C VAL A 40 3.60 -7.09 -9.28
N VAL A 41 2.65 -6.88 -10.19
CA VAL A 41 2.87 -7.11 -11.63
C VAL A 41 3.91 -6.14 -12.18
N TRP A 42 3.81 -4.86 -11.83
CA TRP A 42 4.70 -3.81 -12.33
C TRP A 42 6.16 -4.01 -11.91
N ILE A 43 6.43 -4.35 -10.64
CA ILE A 43 7.81 -4.60 -10.17
C ILE A 43 8.45 -5.80 -10.90
N LYS A 44 7.67 -6.85 -11.21
CA LYS A 44 8.16 -8.03 -11.95
C LYS A 44 8.49 -7.69 -13.39
N LEU A 45 7.59 -6.98 -14.07
CA LEU A 45 7.78 -6.63 -15.48
C LEU A 45 8.96 -5.67 -15.70
N ASN A 46 9.26 -4.82 -14.71
CA ASN A 46 10.29 -3.79 -14.84
C ASN A 46 11.61 -4.14 -14.11
N GLY A 47 11.67 -5.28 -13.40
CA GLY A 47 12.86 -5.67 -12.64
C GLY A 47 13.22 -4.69 -11.52
N VAL A 48 12.22 -4.02 -10.94
CA VAL A 48 12.39 -2.99 -9.90
C VAL A 48 12.28 -3.64 -8.52
N MET A 49 13.21 -3.32 -7.62
CA MET A 49 13.07 -3.65 -6.20
C MET A 49 12.25 -2.55 -5.51
N GLY A 50 11.14 -2.97 -4.90
CA GLY A 50 10.21 -2.08 -4.21
C GLY A 50 9.76 -2.62 -2.86
N TYR A 51 9.25 -1.74 -2.01
CA TYR A 51 8.70 -2.05 -0.69
C TYR A 51 7.30 -1.46 -0.54
N TRP A 52 6.37 -2.26 -0.02
CA TRP A 52 5.03 -1.80 0.31
C TRP A 52 5.03 -1.01 1.62
N PHE A 53 4.34 0.13 1.62
CA PHE A 53 4.05 0.95 2.79
C PHE A 53 2.58 0.74 3.18
N LEU A 54 2.27 0.11 4.31
CA LEU A 54 3.17 -0.54 5.29
C LEU A 54 2.61 -1.90 5.71
N ALA A 55 3.31 -2.59 6.61
CA ALA A 55 2.88 -3.90 7.06
C ALA A 55 1.54 -3.84 7.83
N PHE A 56 1.42 -2.98 8.84
CA PHE A 56 0.27 -2.94 9.74
C PHE A 56 -0.43 -1.59 9.70
N ASP A 57 -1.75 -1.59 9.87
CA ASP A 57 -2.48 -0.38 10.23
C ASP A 57 -2.00 0.16 11.58
N SER A 58 -2.20 1.46 11.80
CA SER A 58 -1.82 2.10 13.07
C SER A 58 -2.86 1.87 14.16
N GLU A 59 -2.39 1.63 15.40
CA GLU A 59 -3.22 1.28 16.57
C GLU A 59 -4.26 2.35 16.95
N ASP A 60 -3.91 3.63 16.77
CA ASP A 60 -4.72 4.77 17.20
C ASP A 60 -5.35 5.51 16.02
N ALA A 61 -6.00 4.79 15.11
CA ALA A 61 -6.83 5.41 14.10
C ALA A 61 -8.18 5.80 14.74
N PRO A 62 -8.45 7.07 15.14
CA PRO A 62 -9.82 7.46 15.47
C PRO A 62 -10.76 7.11 14.31
N VAL A 63 -12.07 7.04 14.57
CA VAL A 63 -13.09 6.74 13.54
C VAL A 63 -13.05 7.69 12.33
N ASN A 64 -12.28 8.79 12.41
CA ASN A 64 -11.96 9.71 11.32
C ASN A 64 -10.43 9.92 11.11
N ALA A 65 -9.60 8.93 11.43
CA ALA A 65 -8.19 9.01 11.13
C ALA A 65 -7.99 9.27 9.65
N GLY A 66 -7.00 10.10 9.32
CA GLY A 66 -6.62 10.32 7.93
C GLY A 66 -6.19 9.00 7.26
N TYR A 67 -5.99 9.05 5.95
CA TYR A 67 -5.52 7.92 5.15
C TYR A 67 -4.34 7.16 5.76
N GLU A 68 -3.43 7.88 6.43
CA GLU A 68 -2.18 7.39 7.02
C GLU A 68 -2.35 6.19 7.95
N SER A 69 -3.50 6.03 8.59
CA SER A 69 -3.72 4.92 9.52
C SER A 69 -4.10 3.59 8.86
N TYR A 70 -4.34 3.58 7.54
CA TYR A 70 -5.04 2.50 6.85
C TYR A 70 -4.29 1.90 5.66
N PHE A 71 -2.96 2.06 5.61
CA PHE A 71 -2.09 1.54 4.54
C PHE A 71 -1.57 0.10 4.80
N GLY A 72 -1.87 -0.48 5.96
CA GLY A 72 -1.40 -1.81 6.36
C GLY A 72 -1.89 -2.92 5.43
N LEU A 73 -1.06 -3.91 5.10
CA LEU A 73 -1.54 -5.19 4.54
C LEU A 73 -2.26 -6.05 5.59
N PHE A 74 -1.99 -5.77 6.86
CA PHE A 74 -2.57 -6.38 8.04
C PHE A 74 -3.26 -5.29 8.88
N HIS A 75 -4.29 -5.67 9.62
CA HIS A 75 -4.83 -4.86 10.69
C HIS A 75 -3.79 -4.69 11.81
N TYR A 76 -3.99 -3.73 12.71
CA TYR A 76 -3.01 -3.38 13.75
C TYR A 76 -2.66 -4.55 14.69
N ARG A 77 -3.51 -5.58 14.82
CA ARG A 77 -3.25 -6.81 15.61
C ARG A 77 -2.71 -7.97 14.77
N GLY A 78 -2.44 -7.73 13.49
CA GLY A 78 -1.81 -8.70 12.59
C GLY A 78 -2.76 -9.62 11.84
N GLU A 79 -4.08 -9.40 11.93
CA GLU A 79 -5.02 -10.10 11.06
C GLU A 79 -4.82 -9.65 9.61
N PRO A 80 -4.80 -10.58 8.63
CA PRO A 80 -4.68 -10.21 7.22
C PRO A 80 -5.85 -9.30 6.79
N LYS A 81 -5.52 -8.18 6.13
CA LYS A 81 -6.50 -7.28 5.51
C LYS A 81 -6.54 -7.46 3.99
N MET A 82 -5.39 -7.71 3.36
CA MET A 82 -5.26 -7.96 1.92
C MET A 82 -4.84 -9.39 1.62
N ILE A 83 -5.19 -9.88 0.44
CA ILE A 83 -4.62 -11.12 -0.12
C ILE A 83 -3.30 -10.76 -0.80
N ILE A 84 -2.19 -11.18 -0.21
CA ILE A 84 -0.84 -10.89 -0.73
C ILE A 84 -0.62 -11.70 -2.03
N PRO A 85 -0.40 -11.05 -3.18
CA PRO A 85 -0.16 -11.75 -4.44
C PRO A 85 1.17 -12.51 -4.39
N PRO A 86 1.30 -13.61 -5.14
CA PRO A 86 2.58 -14.31 -5.23
C PRO A 86 3.64 -13.42 -5.90
N LEU A 87 4.88 -13.50 -5.38
CA LEU A 87 6.07 -12.88 -5.99
C LEU A 87 6.52 -13.57 -7.27
#